data_AF-A0A1V5D8Q2-F1
#
_entry.id   AF-A0A1V5D8Q2-F1
#
_cell.length_a   1.000
_cell.length_b   1.000
_cell.length_c   1.000
_cell.angle_alpha   90.00
_cell.angle_beta   90.00
_cell.angle_gamma   90.00
#
_symmetry.space_group_name_H-M   'P 1'
#
loop_
_entity.id
_entity.type
_entity.pdbx_description
1 polymer ?
#
loop_
_entity_poly.entity_id
_entity_poly.type
_entity_poly.pdbx_seq_one_letter_code
_entity_poly.pdbx_strand_id
1 'polypeptide(L)'
;MTMRPFDLKNENYPGHREGAGLETDRIPEDAVLKKHGEFISFLKRSKTSVDEKETFRNYLSDLPDEEVIGLYEALRDEKIEWEEGFFYPNIQYLFGTAFEREKDYREQQLWRENSQQQREVTRWYEEAKEKSCVWWIENHIISRHSISSCMSCGACTALCPAAEFYDFSPRMIMTIVQEKDEAEIIELLKSDTIWYCHQCGSCKPKCPRGNSPFGMISSLRQLSQIKGYHVESVRGRQQFAARHLWGGNLWNRACTLYFRNPEPIAHRDFGPRFALYFKHKEEMFRRIGACPDMDGSLSGRKVHPDTLDEVRKLWQAGGVLYLWERIEEAARRQAEELGISLDSYHEKVKSEG
;
A
#
# COMPACT_ATOMS: atom_id res chain seq x y z
N MET A 1 -16.06 16.03 -24.56
CA MET A 1 -15.88 16.72 -23.25
C MET A 1 -14.53 17.41 -23.29
N THR A 2 -14.49 18.68 -23.68
CA THR A 2 -13.27 19.49 -23.62
C THR A 2 -13.09 19.94 -22.17
N MET A 3 -12.06 19.43 -21.48
CA MET A 3 -11.69 19.93 -20.16
C MET A 3 -11.45 21.44 -20.26
N ARG A 4 -12.12 22.22 -19.40
CA ARG A 4 -11.85 23.67 -19.31
C ARG A 4 -10.37 23.87 -18.95
N PRO A 5 -9.69 24.88 -19.49
CA PRO A 5 -8.37 25.27 -19.01
C PRO A 5 -8.46 25.62 -17.52
N PHE A 6 -7.60 25.00 -16.70
CA PHE A 6 -7.53 25.25 -15.26
C PHE A 6 -6.86 26.62 -15.04
N ASP A 7 -7.63 27.63 -14.63
CA ASP A 7 -7.14 29.00 -14.42
C ASP A 7 -6.65 29.16 -12.97
N LEU A 8 -5.37 28.87 -12.75
CA LEU A 8 -4.68 28.98 -11.46
C LEU A 8 -4.83 30.35 -10.78
N LYS A 9 -5.18 31.42 -11.51
CA LYS A 9 -5.31 32.77 -10.95
C LYS A 9 -6.73 33.13 -10.51
N ASN A 10 -7.74 32.47 -11.08
CA ASN A 10 -9.15 32.87 -10.91
C ASN A 10 -10.04 31.77 -10.31
N GLU A 11 -9.55 30.54 -10.16
CA GLU A 11 -10.25 29.53 -9.37
C GLU A 11 -9.96 29.73 -7.87
N ASN A 12 -11.03 29.85 -7.07
CA ASN A 12 -10.93 29.87 -5.61
C ASN A 12 -10.15 28.63 -5.15
N TYR A 13 -9.20 28.83 -4.25
CA TYR A 13 -8.43 27.72 -3.71
C TYR A 13 -9.38 26.72 -3.04
N PRO A 14 -9.35 25.43 -3.39
CA PRO A 14 -10.26 24.48 -2.79
C PRO A 14 -10.04 24.40 -1.26
N GLY A 15 -11.12 24.56 -0.50
CA GLY A 15 -11.09 24.72 0.96
C GLY A 15 -11.20 26.17 1.45
N HIS A 16 -11.12 27.16 0.55
CA HIS A 16 -11.40 28.56 0.87
C HIS A 16 -12.84 28.97 0.52
N ARG A 17 -13.43 29.91 1.27
CA ARG A 17 -14.72 30.53 0.91
C ARG A 17 -14.54 31.38 -0.36
N GLU A 18 -15.60 31.51 -1.17
CA GLU A 18 -15.55 32.35 -2.39
C GLU A 18 -15.06 33.76 -2.05
N GLY A 19 -13.97 34.21 -2.69
CA GLY A 19 -13.43 35.56 -2.52
C GLY A 19 -12.29 35.72 -1.49
N ALA A 20 -11.83 34.64 -0.85
CA ALA A 20 -10.62 34.67 -0.03
C ALA A 20 -9.36 34.87 -0.91
N GLY A 21 -8.60 35.93 -0.65
CA GLY A 21 -7.34 36.20 -1.33
C GLY A 21 -6.22 35.25 -0.89
N LEU A 22 -5.09 35.24 -1.61
CA LEU A 22 -3.89 34.43 -1.32
C LEU A 22 -3.11 34.88 -0.06
N GLU A 23 -3.61 35.84 0.73
CA GLU A 23 -2.81 36.52 1.77
C GLU A 23 -3.03 35.99 3.20
N THR A 24 -3.97 35.08 3.46
CA THR A 24 -4.31 34.61 4.82
C THR A 24 -3.89 33.17 5.14
N ASP A 25 -2.80 32.71 4.52
CA ASP A 25 -2.29 31.32 4.49
C ASP A 25 -1.86 30.68 5.84
N ARG A 26 -2.17 31.27 7.01
CA ARG A 26 -1.78 30.68 8.31
C ARG A 26 -2.88 29.79 8.86
N ILE A 27 -2.68 28.47 8.74
CA ILE A 27 -3.43 27.49 9.53
C ILE A 27 -3.21 27.80 11.01
N PRO A 28 -4.27 27.92 11.82
CA PRO A 28 -4.13 28.01 13.27
C PRO A 28 -3.73 26.63 13.85
N GLU A 29 -2.42 26.31 13.83
CA GLU A 29 -1.87 25.06 14.40
C GLU A 29 -2.26 24.88 15.88
N ASP A 30 -2.36 25.97 16.64
CA ASP A 30 -2.71 25.97 18.07
C ASP A 30 -4.16 25.58 18.37
N ALA A 31 -5.09 25.77 17.42
CA ALA A 31 -6.49 25.40 17.58
C ALA A 31 -6.71 23.88 17.45
N VAL A 32 -5.85 23.20 16.68
CA VAL A 32 -5.89 21.75 16.43
C VAL A 32 -5.70 20.92 17.69
N LEU A 33 -4.83 21.39 18.60
CA LEU A 33 -4.38 20.61 19.75
C LEU A 33 -5.37 20.64 20.93
N LYS A 34 -6.36 21.54 20.94
CA LYS A 34 -7.19 21.78 22.14
C LYS A 34 -8.37 20.82 22.34
N LYS A 35 -8.91 20.21 21.28
CA LYS A 35 -10.19 19.47 21.36
C LYS A 35 -10.04 17.95 21.51
N HIS A 36 -9.02 17.37 20.88
CA HIS A 36 -8.66 15.94 20.97
C HIS A 36 -7.19 15.73 21.37
N GLY A 37 -6.59 16.71 22.06
CA GLY A 37 -5.16 16.78 22.33
C GLY A 37 -4.59 15.52 22.96
N GLU A 38 -5.30 14.90 23.90
CA GLU A 38 -4.87 13.66 24.55
C GLU A 38 -4.89 12.46 23.61
N PHE A 39 -5.97 12.25 22.84
CA PHE A 39 -6.09 11.13 21.90
C PHE A 39 -5.13 11.26 20.71
N ILE A 40 -4.96 12.47 20.17
CA ILE A 40 -3.98 12.73 19.11
C ILE A 40 -2.56 12.61 19.63
N SER A 41 -2.28 13.08 20.85
CA SER A 41 -0.99 12.86 21.51
C SER A 41 -0.71 11.37 21.68
N PHE A 42 -1.72 10.60 22.08
CA PHE A 42 -1.65 9.15 22.19
C PHE A 42 -1.41 8.48 20.83
N LEU A 43 -2.12 8.86 19.75
CA LEU A 43 -1.87 8.36 18.39
C LEU A 43 -0.47 8.71 17.87
N LYS A 44 0.06 9.89 18.23
CA LYS A 44 1.44 10.28 17.90
C LYS A 44 2.46 9.43 18.64
N ARG A 45 2.29 9.25 19.95
CA ARG A 45 3.20 8.43 20.78
C ARG A 45 3.13 6.95 20.41
N SER A 46 1.95 6.45 20.05
CA SER A 46 1.78 5.08 19.56
C SER A 46 2.41 4.84 18.19
N LYS A 47 2.82 5.87 17.43
CA LYS A 47 3.74 5.65 16.28
C LYS A 47 5.13 5.23 16.75
N THR A 48 5.53 5.60 17.96
CA THR A 48 6.90 5.49 18.48
C THR A 48 7.13 4.42 19.53
N SER A 49 6.12 4.03 20.32
CA SER A 49 6.24 3.03 21.40
C SER A 49 5.43 1.76 21.11
N VAL A 50 6.04 0.58 21.29
CA VAL A 50 5.39 -0.73 21.07
C VAL A 50 4.33 -1.00 22.15
N ASP A 51 4.65 -0.75 23.42
CA ASP A 51 3.74 -1.02 24.55
C ASP A 51 2.44 -0.21 24.45
N GLU A 52 2.52 1.01 23.92
CA GLU A 52 1.36 1.87 23.70
C GLU A 52 0.49 1.41 22.53
N LYS A 53 1.11 0.85 21.47
CA LYS A 53 0.37 0.25 20.36
C LYS A 53 -0.46 -0.95 20.84
N GLU A 54 0.11 -1.77 21.72
CA GLU A 54 -0.57 -2.95 22.27
C GLU A 54 -1.71 -2.57 23.20
N THR A 55 -1.48 -1.62 24.11
CA THR A 55 -2.53 -1.06 24.99
C THR A 55 -3.71 -0.54 24.18
N PHE A 56 -3.41 0.15 23.07
CA PHE A 56 -4.43 0.70 22.18
C PHE A 56 -5.20 -0.37 21.43
N ARG A 57 -4.53 -1.41 20.92
CA ARG A 57 -5.22 -2.54 20.29
C ARG A 57 -6.18 -3.22 21.24
N ASN A 58 -5.75 -3.46 22.48
CA ASN A 58 -6.62 -4.08 23.48
C ASN A 58 -7.89 -3.25 23.68
N TYR A 59 -7.77 -1.92 23.74
CA TYR A 59 -8.91 -1.02 23.77
C TYR A 59 -9.83 -1.17 22.53
N LEU A 60 -9.26 -1.25 21.33
CA LEU A 60 -10.05 -1.45 20.11
C LEU A 60 -10.69 -2.84 20.02
N SER A 61 -10.05 -3.88 20.56
CA SER A 61 -10.55 -5.27 20.55
C SER A 61 -11.89 -5.40 21.27
N ASP A 62 -12.14 -4.54 22.25
CA ASP A 62 -13.39 -4.51 23.02
C ASP A 62 -14.53 -3.76 22.28
N LEU A 63 -14.24 -3.09 21.17
CA LEU A 63 -15.22 -2.32 20.40
C LEU A 63 -15.74 -3.11 19.18
N PRO A 64 -17.04 -2.99 18.84
CA PRO A 64 -17.59 -3.49 17.58
C PRO A 64 -16.92 -2.88 16.34
N ASP A 65 -16.93 -3.60 15.23
CA ASP A 65 -16.26 -3.17 14.00
C ASP A 65 -16.82 -1.86 13.45
N GLU A 66 -18.14 -1.67 13.47
CA GLU A 66 -18.79 -0.43 13.05
C GLU A 66 -18.40 0.77 13.93
N GLU A 67 -18.15 0.53 15.22
CA GLU A 67 -17.73 1.59 16.15
C GLU A 67 -16.30 2.02 15.85
N VAL A 68 -15.38 1.09 15.63
CA VAL A 68 -13.99 1.38 15.24
C VAL A 68 -13.93 2.16 13.93
N ILE A 69 -14.73 1.77 12.94
CA ILE A 69 -14.82 2.45 11.64
C ILE A 69 -15.41 3.85 11.81
N GLY A 70 -16.52 3.98 12.53
CA GLY A 70 -17.17 5.27 12.79
C GLY A 70 -16.29 6.25 13.56
N LEU A 71 -15.52 5.77 14.54
CA LEU A 71 -14.50 6.56 15.26
C LEU A 71 -13.44 7.13 14.31
N TYR A 72 -12.92 6.30 13.39
CA TYR A 72 -11.94 6.75 12.41
C TYR A 72 -12.52 7.80 11.46
N GLU A 73 -13.72 7.57 10.95
CA GLU A 73 -14.40 8.50 10.04
C GLU A 73 -14.71 9.84 10.72
N ALA A 74 -15.21 9.82 11.96
CA ALA A 74 -15.46 11.02 12.73
C ALA A 74 -14.18 11.86 12.95
N LEU A 75 -13.06 11.20 13.27
CA LEU A 75 -11.78 11.87 13.41
C LEU A 75 -11.28 12.43 12.08
N ARG A 76 -11.33 11.62 11.01
CA ARG A 76 -10.91 12.01 9.66
C ARG A 76 -11.69 13.22 9.14
N ASP A 77 -12.98 13.28 9.44
CA ASP A 77 -13.92 14.26 8.88
C ASP A 77 -14.15 15.46 9.80
N GLU A 78 -13.55 15.47 10.99
CA GLU A 78 -13.50 16.65 11.84
C GLU A 78 -12.86 17.82 11.08
N LYS A 79 -13.55 18.98 11.08
CA LYS A 79 -13.12 20.20 10.40
C LYS A 79 -12.72 21.26 11.43
N ILE A 80 -11.69 22.01 11.10
CA ILE A 80 -11.42 23.31 11.73
C ILE A 80 -11.66 24.37 10.68
N GLU A 81 -12.57 25.28 10.99
CA GLU A 81 -12.96 26.39 10.12
C GLU A 81 -12.33 27.70 10.62
N TRP A 82 -11.99 28.58 9.69
CA TRP A 82 -11.67 29.98 9.93
C TRP A 82 -12.41 30.86 8.91
N GLU A 83 -12.25 32.18 9.00
CA GLU A 83 -13.02 33.15 8.20
C GLU A 83 -12.96 32.88 6.69
N GLU A 84 -11.82 32.38 6.22
CA GLU A 84 -11.53 32.21 4.80
C GLU A 84 -11.50 30.76 4.33
N GLY A 85 -11.65 29.76 5.21
CA GLY A 85 -11.58 28.35 4.79
C GLY A 85 -11.72 27.29 5.90
N PHE A 86 -11.48 26.03 5.55
CA PHE A 86 -11.42 24.91 6.51
C PHE A 86 -10.38 23.85 6.13
N PHE A 87 -9.95 23.07 7.12
CA PHE A 87 -9.03 21.94 6.93
C PHE A 87 -9.37 20.77 7.84
N TYR A 88 -8.87 19.58 7.49
CA TYR A 88 -9.06 18.34 8.23
C TYR A 88 -7.81 18.00 9.06
N PRO A 89 -7.73 18.47 10.32
CA PRO A 89 -6.49 18.40 11.11
C PRO A 89 -5.97 17.00 11.40
N ASN A 90 -6.85 15.99 11.40
CA ASN A 90 -6.53 14.66 11.92
C ASN A 90 -5.99 13.70 10.86
N ILE A 91 -6.16 14.00 9.56
CA ILE A 91 -5.71 13.12 8.47
C ILE A 91 -4.21 12.84 8.57
N GLN A 92 -3.41 13.84 8.93
CA GLN A 92 -1.97 13.72 9.14
C GLN A 92 -1.57 12.81 10.31
N TYR A 93 -2.46 12.63 11.29
CA TYR A 93 -2.19 11.83 12.48
C TYR A 93 -2.67 10.40 12.32
N LEU A 94 -3.74 10.18 11.56
CA LEU A 94 -4.31 8.85 11.31
C LEU A 94 -3.40 7.97 10.44
N PHE A 95 -2.73 8.57 9.45
CA PHE A 95 -1.92 7.82 8.48
C PHE A 95 -0.89 6.90 9.16
N GLY A 96 -0.86 5.63 8.76
CA GLY A 96 0.18 4.66 9.11
C GLY A 96 0.20 4.24 10.59
N THR A 97 -0.83 4.60 11.35
CA THR A 97 -0.98 4.22 12.76
C THR A 97 -1.45 2.78 12.90
N ALA A 98 -1.26 2.20 14.09
CA ALA A 98 -1.89 0.92 14.44
C ALA A 98 -3.43 1.02 14.36
N PHE A 99 -3.99 2.18 14.69
CA PHE A 99 -5.42 2.47 14.57
C PHE A 99 -5.93 2.30 13.13
N GLU A 100 -5.27 2.95 12.18
CA GLU A 100 -5.66 2.89 10.77
C GLU A 100 -5.53 1.47 10.22
N ARG A 101 -4.48 0.73 10.62
CA ARG A 101 -4.31 -0.69 10.22
C ARG A 101 -5.42 -1.58 10.76
N GLU A 102 -5.78 -1.43 12.03
CA GLU A 102 -6.85 -2.22 12.66
C GLU A 102 -8.20 -1.91 12.03
N LYS A 103 -8.51 -0.62 11.84
CA LYS A 103 -9.70 -0.18 11.12
C LYS A 103 -9.71 -0.69 9.68
N ASP A 104 -8.58 -0.70 8.97
CA ASP A 104 -8.47 -1.23 7.60
C ASP A 104 -8.81 -2.71 7.56
N TYR A 105 -8.28 -3.49 8.49
CA TYR A 105 -8.54 -4.91 8.57
C TYR A 105 -10.05 -5.20 8.76
N ARG A 106 -10.67 -4.57 9.77
CA ARG A 106 -12.10 -4.77 10.09
C ARG A 106 -13.03 -4.33 8.97
N GLU A 107 -12.81 -3.12 8.43
CA GLU A 107 -13.61 -2.62 7.31
C GLU A 107 -13.52 -3.56 6.10
N GLN A 108 -12.32 -4.06 5.79
CA GLN A 108 -12.14 -4.98 4.66
C GLN A 108 -12.82 -6.33 4.87
N GLN A 109 -12.90 -6.83 6.12
CA GLN A 109 -13.66 -8.05 6.42
C GLN A 109 -15.15 -7.84 6.19
N LEU A 110 -15.73 -6.75 6.71
CA LEU A 110 -17.14 -6.41 6.45
C LEU A 110 -17.43 -6.26 4.96
N TRP A 111 -16.53 -5.64 4.19
CA TRP A 111 -16.68 -5.54 2.74
C TRP A 111 -16.72 -6.92 2.07
N ARG A 112 -15.89 -7.87 2.51
CA ARG A 112 -15.88 -9.23 1.97
C ARG A 112 -17.15 -9.99 2.33
N GLU A 113 -17.62 -9.90 3.56
CA GLU A 113 -18.84 -10.56 4.05
C GLU A 113 -20.11 -10.02 3.37
N ASN A 114 -20.18 -8.70 3.18
CA ASN A 114 -21.32 -8.04 2.55
C ASN A 114 -21.36 -8.21 1.01
N SER A 115 -20.33 -8.82 0.42
CA SER A 115 -20.29 -9.10 -1.02
C SER A 115 -21.24 -10.26 -1.36
N GLN A 116 -22.50 -9.95 -1.68
CA GLN A 116 -23.54 -10.91 -2.06
C GLN A 116 -23.16 -11.85 -3.24
N GLN A 117 -22.15 -11.51 -4.02
CA GLN A 117 -21.56 -12.40 -5.03
C GLN A 117 -20.03 -12.39 -4.92
N GLN A 118 -19.46 -13.56 -4.61
CA GLN A 118 -18.04 -13.80 -4.89
C GLN A 118 -17.79 -13.63 -6.39
N ARG A 119 -16.86 -12.72 -6.72
CA ARG A 119 -16.47 -12.42 -8.10
C ARG A 119 -15.60 -13.53 -8.66
N GLU A 120 -15.61 -13.67 -9.99
CA GLU A 120 -14.86 -14.69 -10.75
C GLU A 120 -13.39 -14.75 -10.35
N VAL A 121 -12.74 -13.58 -10.20
CA VAL A 121 -11.31 -13.48 -9.83
C VAL A 121 -11.05 -14.04 -8.42
N THR A 122 -11.90 -13.70 -7.44
CA THR A 122 -11.75 -14.21 -6.07
C THR A 122 -11.93 -15.73 -6.02
N ARG A 123 -12.94 -16.26 -6.72
CA ARG A 123 -13.16 -17.71 -6.83
C ARG A 123 -11.96 -18.41 -7.47
N TRP A 124 -11.38 -17.79 -8.50
CA TRP A 124 -10.18 -18.33 -9.13
C TRP A 124 -9.00 -18.35 -8.15
N TYR A 125 -8.78 -17.31 -7.35
CA TYR A 125 -7.74 -17.33 -6.31
C TYR A 125 -8.00 -18.36 -5.21
N GLU A 126 -9.26 -18.53 -4.78
CA GLU A 126 -9.66 -19.56 -3.81
C GLU A 126 -9.38 -20.96 -4.32
N GLU A 127 -9.78 -21.26 -5.56
CA GLU A 127 -9.45 -22.54 -6.19
C GLU A 127 -7.93 -22.70 -6.31
N ALA A 128 -7.25 -21.68 -6.82
CA ALA A 128 -5.82 -21.73 -7.08
C ALA A 128 -4.98 -21.93 -5.81
N LYS A 129 -5.45 -21.44 -4.66
CA LYS A 129 -4.81 -21.67 -3.35
C LYS A 129 -4.75 -23.16 -3.00
N GLU A 130 -5.73 -23.95 -3.40
CA GLU A 130 -5.80 -25.39 -3.11
C GLU A 130 -5.14 -26.28 -4.18
N LYS A 131 -4.77 -25.71 -5.34
CA LYS A 131 -4.09 -26.42 -6.43
C LYS A 131 -2.57 -26.39 -6.28
N SER A 132 -1.85 -27.16 -7.10
CA SER A 132 -0.38 -27.13 -7.12
C SER A 132 0.17 -25.81 -7.70
N CYS A 133 1.42 -25.48 -7.43
CA CYS A 133 2.11 -24.34 -8.03
C CYS A 133 2.25 -24.53 -9.55
N VAL A 134 2.48 -25.77 -10.00
CA VAL A 134 2.45 -26.11 -11.44
C VAL A 134 1.10 -25.77 -12.06
N TRP A 135 -0.02 -26.11 -11.40
CA TRP A 135 -1.36 -25.77 -11.90
C TRP A 135 -1.52 -24.26 -12.08
N TRP A 136 -1.05 -23.46 -11.12
CA TRP A 136 -1.08 -22.00 -11.24
C TRP A 136 -0.34 -21.53 -12.49
N ILE A 137 0.88 -22.03 -12.72
CA ILE A 137 1.71 -21.64 -13.86
C ILE A 137 1.03 -21.97 -15.20
N GLU A 138 0.35 -23.13 -15.28
CA GLU A 138 -0.33 -23.58 -16.50
C GLU A 138 -1.65 -22.84 -16.78
N ASN A 139 -2.31 -22.33 -15.73
CA ASN A 139 -3.65 -21.74 -15.85
C ASN A 139 -3.66 -20.21 -15.72
N HIS A 140 -2.64 -19.62 -15.10
CA HIS A 140 -2.54 -18.17 -14.95
C HIS A 140 -2.30 -17.50 -16.30
N ILE A 141 -3.07 -16.45 -16.60
CA ILE A 141 -3.15 -15.80 -17.91
C ILE A 141 -1.79 -15.35 -18.46
N ILE A 142 -0.88 -14.88 -17.60
CA ILE A 142 0.47 -14.43 -17.97
C ILE A 142 1.46 -15.61 -18.05
N SER A 143 1.30 -16.58 -17.15
CA SER A 143 2.31 -17.61 -16.90
C SER A 143 2.28 -18.71 -17.96
N ARG A 144 1.07 -19.07 -18.41
CA ARG A 144 0.83 -20.12 -19.41
C ARG A 144 1.51 -19.89 -20.76
N HIS A 145 1.63 -18.62 -21.18
CA HIS A 145 2.34 -18.28 -22.42
C HIS A 145 3.86 -18.36 -22.24
N SER A 146 4.30 -17.99 -21.04
CA SER A 146 5.72 -17.83 -20.73
C SER A 146 6.44 -19.17 -20.62
N ILE A 147 5.75 -20.20 -20.11
CA ILE A 147 6.31 -21.55 -19.96
C ILE A 147 6.53 -22.26 -21.32
N SER A 148 5.65 -22.08 -22.30
CA SER A 148 5.70 -22.85 -23.55
C SER A 148 6.66 -22.31 -24.61
N SER A 149 7.04 -21.03 -24.52
CA SER A 149 7.81 -20.37 -25.57
C SER A 149 9.25 -20.07 -25.21
N CYS A 150 9.64 -20.23 -23.93
CA CYS A 150 11.01 -19.99 -23.48
C CYS A 150 11.97 -21.06 -24.01
N MET A 151 13.15 -20.64 -24.48
CA MET A 151 14.20 -21.51 -25.01
C MET A 151 15.51 -21.39 -24.22
N SER A 152 15.43 -20.85 -22.99
CA SER A 152 16.57 -20.69 -22.08
C SER A 152 17.80 -19.97 -22.65
N CYS A 153 17.61 -19.06 -23.62
CA CYS A 153 18.70 -18.37 -24.33
C CYS A 153 19.51 -17.36 -23.51
N GLY A 154 18.99 -16.90 -22.35
CA GLY A 154 19.72 -15.99 -21.45
C GLY A 154 19.71 -14.51 -21.82
N ALA A 155 19.09 -14.09 -22.92
CA ALA A 155 18.97 -12.68 -23.29
C ALA A 155 18.37 -11.83 -22.15
N CYS A 156 17.38 -12.37 -21.42
CA CYS A 156 16.77 -11.70 -20.27
C CYS A 156 17.74 -11.47 -19.10
N THR A 157 18.69 -12.38 -18.86
CA THR A 157 19.69 -12.24 -17.80
C THR A 157 20.77 -11.25 -18.24
N ALA A 158 21.25 -11.35 -19.48
CA ALA A 158 22.34 -10.51 -20.00
C ALA A 158 22.02 -9.00 -19.99
N LEU A 159 20.74 -8.61 -20.06
CA LEU A 159 20.32 -7.21 -20.01
C LEU A 159 19.86 -6.74 -18.63
N CYS A 160 19.70 -7.65 -17.67
CA CYS A 160 19.04 -7.34 -16.41
C CYS A 160 20.00 -6.57 -15.49
N PRO A 161 19.67 -5.32 -15.08
CA PRO A 161 20.51 -4.61 -14.13
C PRO A 161 20.59 -5.31 -12.78
N ALA A 162 19.50 -5.95 -12.33
CA ALA A 162 19.51 -6.67 -11.06
C ALA A 162 20.46 -7.88 -11.06
N ALA A 163 20.70 -8.51 -12.22
CA ALA A 163 21.63 -9.63 -12.34
C ALA A 163 23.11 -9.20 -12.20
N GLU A 164 23.40 -7.90 -12.30
CA GLU A 164 24.74 -7.35 -12.07
C GLU A 164 25.06 -7.18 -10.59
N PHE A 165 24.02 -6.91 -9.76
CA PHE A 165 24.19 -6.57 -8.34
C PHE A 165 23.74 -7.67 -7.37
N TYR A 166 22.93 -8.62 -7.84
CA TYR A 166 22.38 -9.70 -7.01
C TYR A 166 22.61 -11.05 -7.69
N ASP A 167 22.61 -12.12 -6.89
CA ASP A 167 22.50 -13.48 -7.42
C ASP A 167 21.07 -13.71 -7.95
N PHE A 168 20.83 -13.19 -9.14
CA PHE A 168 19.52 -13.12 -9.76
C PHE A 168 19.64 -13.42 -11.24
N SER A 169 18.91 -14.45 -11.69
CA SER A 169 18.86 -14.80 -13.10
C SER A 169 17.42 -15.04 -13.53
N PRO A 170 16.80 -14.11 -14.30
CA PRO A 170 15.48 -14.35 -14.84
C PRO A 170 15.46 -15.56 -15.78
N ARG A 171 16.59 -15.94 -16.41
CA ARG A 171 16.70 -17.20 -17.15
C ARG A 171 16.50 -18.41 -16.24
N MET A 172 17.19 -18.48 -15.10
CA MET A 172 17.10 -19.63 -14.20
C MET A 172 15.69 -19.80 -13.64
N ILE A 173 15.03 -18.69 -13.29
CA ILE A 173 13.62 -18.70 -12.88
C ILE A 173 12.73 -19.33 -13.97
N MET A 174 12.93 -18.94 -15.22
CA MET A 174 12.19 -19.51 -16.34
C MET A 174 12.48 -21.00 -16.53
N THR A 175 13.73 -21.43 -16.35
CA THR A 175 14.12 -22.85 -16.41
C THR A 175 13.42 -23.68 -15.33
N ILE A 176 13.47 -23.25 -14.07
CA ILE A 176 12.78 -23.92 -12.93
C ILE A 176 11.28 -24.09 -13.24
N VAL A 177 10.65 -23.01 -13.72
CA VAL A 177 9.22 -23.04 -14.08
C VAL A 177 8.93 -23.99 -15.25
N GLN A 178 9.84 -24.10 -16.23
CA GLN A 178 9.67 -24.98 -17.38
C GLN A 178 9.84 -26.47 -17.05
N GLU A 179 10.64 -26.79 -16.03
CA GLU A 179 10.83 -28.16 -15.55
C GLU A 179 9.56 -28.71 -14.88
N LYS A 180 8.67 -27.82 -14.40
CA LYS A 180 7.41 -28.18 -13.73
C LYS A 180 7.61 -29.09 -12.53
N ASP A 181 8.75 -28.97 -11.87
CA ASP A 181 9.00 -29.63 -10.59
C ASP A 181 8.35 -28.80 -9.47
N GLU A 182 7.33 -29.37 -8.84
CA GLU A 182 6.57 -28.69 -7.77
C GLU A 182 7.46 -28.32 -6.57
N ALA A 183 8.43 -29.17 -6.20
CA ALA A 183 9.29 -28.92 -5.05
C ALA A 183 10.25 -27.74 -5.33
N GLU A 184 10.89 -27.73 -6.49
CA GLU A 184 11.77 -26.63 -6.91
C GLU A 184 11.01 -25.30 -7.04
N ILE A 185 9.77 -25.33 -7.53
CA ILE A 185 8.91 -24.14 -7.60
C ILE A 185 8.58 -23.64 -6.19
N ILE A 186 8.21 -24.53 -5.26
CA ILE A 186 7.92 -24.13 -3.87
C ILE A 186 9.14 -23.45 -3.23
N GLU A 187 10.33 -24.03 -3.38
CA GLU A 187 11.56 -23.45 -2.83
C GLU A 187 11.88 -22.09 -3.47
N LEU A 188 11.68 -21.95 -4.79
CA LEU A 188 11.79 -20.66 -5.46
C LEU A 188 10.80 -19.62 -4.88
N LEU A 189 9.55 -20.00 -4.60
CA LEU A 189 8.52 -19.11 -4.04
C LEU A 189 8.79 -18.66 -2.61
N LYS A 190 9.55 -19.45 -1.83
CA LYS A 190 10.01 -19.13 -0.48
C LYS A 190 11.29 -18.27 -0.46
N SER A 191 12.03 -18.23 -1.57
CA SER A 191 13.30 -17.52 -1.67
C SER A 191 13.16 -16.00 -1.93
N ASP A 192 14.23 -15.24 -1.65
CA ASP A 192 14.34 -13.83 -2.03
C ASP A 192 14.47 -13.62 -3.55
N THR A 193 14.82 -14.66 -4.31
CA THR A 193 15.18 -14.60 -5.74
C THR A 193 14.09 -13.93 -6.59
N ILE A 194 12.82 -14.27 -6.39
CA ILE A 194 11.72 -13.67 -7.14
C ILE A 194 11.51 -12.19 -6.80
N TRP A 195 12.01 -11.71 -5.66
CA TRP A 195 11.86 -10.35 -5.15
C TRP A 195 12.94 -9.38 -5.65
N TYR A 196 14.08 -9.87 -6.17
CA TYR A 196 15.12 -9.03 -6.78
C TYR A 196 14.74 -8.42 -8.14
N CYS A 197 13.66 -8.91 -8.77
CA CYS A 197 13.14 -8.31 -9.99
C CYS A 197 12.53 -6.92 -9.71
N HIS A 198 13.10 -5.87 -10.28
CA HIS A 198 12.59 -4.50 -10.13
C HIS A 198 11.41 -4.17 -11.06
N GLN A 199 10.86 -5.16 -11.77
CA GLN A 199 9.72 -5.00 -12.67
C GLN A 199 9.91 -3.93 -13.75
N CYS A 200 11.16 -3.68 -14.20
CA CYS A 200 11.48 -2.67 -15.21
C CYS A 200 11.02 -3.02 -16.64
N GLY A 201 10.71 -4.28 -16.91
CA GLY A 201 10.15 -4.74 -18.19
C GLY A 201 11.15 -4.86 -19.35
N SER A 202 12.42 -4.49 -19.18
CA SER A 202 13.45 -4.50 -20.23
C SER A 202 13.66 -5.86 -20.91
N CYS A 203 13.33 -6.96 -20.22
CA CYS A 203 13.46 -8.32 -20.74
C CYS A 203 12.44 -8.68 -21.83
N LYS A 204 11.25 -8.07 -21.83
CA LYS A 204 10.18 -8.36 -22.80
C LYS A 204 10.56 -7.98 -24.25
N PRO A 205 10.95 -6.72 -24.55
CA PRO A 205 11.27 -6.34 -25.94
C PRO A 205 12.51 -7.03 -26.49
N LYS A 206 13.37 -7.62 -25.64
CA LYS A 206 14.59 -8.32 -26.06
C LYS A 206 14.40 -9.81 -26.23
N CYS A 207 13.29 -10.39 -25.79
CA CYS A 207 13.07 -11.81 -25.93
C CYS A 207 12.80 -12.16 -27.41
N PRO A 208 13.61 -13.02 -28.06
CA PRO A 208 13.39 -13.43 -29.45
C PRO A 208 12.12 -14.27 -29.65
N ARG A 209 11.51 -14.74 -28.55
CA ARG A 209 10.29 -15.55 -28.52
C ARG A 209 9.06 -14.76 -28.04
N GLY A 210 9.20 -13.46 -27.77
CA GLY A 210 8.10 -12.63 -27.26
C GLY A 210 7.70 -12.96 -25.81
N ASN A 211 8.59 -13.57 -25.02
CA ASN A 211 8.31 -13.87 -23.62
C ASN A 211 8.33 -12.66 -22.71
N SER A 212 7.67 -12.85 -21.56
CA SER A 212 7.64 -11.88 -20.47
C SER A 212 8.17 -12.49 -19.16
N PRO A 213 9.50 -12.58 -18.97
CA PRO A 213 10.06 -13.01 -17.69
C PRO A 213 9.62 -12.12 -16.51
N PHE A 214 9.47 -10.80 -16.73
CA PHE A 214 8.95 -9.90 -15.69
C PHE A 214 7.51 -10.29 -15.28
N GLY A 215 6.67 -10.63 -16.26
CA GLY A 215 5.28 -11.06 -16.04
C GLY A 215 5.19 -12.41 -15.35
N MET A 216 6.05 -13.37 -15.72
CA MET A 216 6.19 -14.64 -14.99
C MET A 216 6.54 -14.39 -13.53
N ILE A 217 7.57 -13.59 -13.26
CA ILE A 217 7.99 -13.28 -11.88
C ILE A 217 6.89 -12.55 -11.11
N SER A 218 6.16 -11.63 -11.74
CA SER A 218 5.00 -10.97 -11.11
C SER A 218 3.92 -11.98 -10.72
N SER A 219 3.67 -12.98 -11.56
CA SER A 219 2.72 -14.05 -11.25
C SER A 219 3.20 -14.96 -10.12
N LEU A 220 4.50 -15.31 -10.10
CA LEU A 220 5.09 -16.10 -9.02
C LEU A 220 5.03 -15.37 -7.67
N ARG A 221 5.26 -14.05 -7.64
CA ARG A 221 5.08 -13.24 -6.42
C ARG A 221 3.65 -13.32 -5.90
N GLN A 222 2.67 -13.20 -6.80
CA GLN A 222 1.26 -13.31 -6.43
C GLN A 222 0.92 -14.71 -5.89
N LEU A 223 1.43 -15.77 -6.53
CA LEU A 223 1.28 -17.14 -6.04
C LEU A 223 1.91 -17.32 -4.66
N SER A 224 3.14 -16.83 -4.46
CA SER A 224 3.84 -16.86 -3.17
C SER A 224 3.05 -16.15 -2.06
N GLN A 225 2.39 -15.04 -2.39
CA GLN A 225 1.48 -14.33 -1.48
C GLN A 225 0.22 -15.15 -1.16
N ILE A 226 -0.45 -15.71 -2.18
CA ILE A 226 -1.67 -16.53 -2.02
C ILE A 226 -1.40 -17.79 -1.20
N LYS A 227 -0.25 -18.43 -1.41
CA LYS A 227 0.20 -19.62 -0.68
C LYS A 227 0.74 -19.32 0.72
N GLY A 228 1.07 -18.07 1.00
CA GLY A 228 1.75 -17.66 2.23
C GLY A 228 3.26 -17.91 2.24
N TYR A 229 3.85 -18.46 1.18
CA TYR A 229 5.30 -18.74 1.10
C TYR A 229 6.20 -17.50 1.16
N HIS A 230 5.66 -16.33 0.81
CA HIS A 230 6.39 -15.06 0.86
C HIS A 230 6.97 -14.74 2.25
N VAL A 231 6.42 -15.30 3.33
CA VAL A 231 6.91 -15.02 4.70
C VAL A 231 8.27 -15.65 5.00
N GLU A 232 8.66 -16.69 4.25
CA GLU A 232 9.98 -17.33 4.36
C GLU A 232 11.10 -16.44 3.79
N SER A 233 10.74 -15.56 2.86
CA SER A 233 11.65 -14.60 2.23
C SER A 233 11.70 -13.29 3.02
N VAL A 234 12.91 -12.73 3.20
CA VAL A 234 13.10 -11.42 3.83
C VAL A 234 12.41 -10.33 3.01
N ARG A 235 12.61 -10.36 1.69
CA ARG A 235 12.00 -9.40 0.76
C ARG A 235 10.51 -9.67 0.52
N GLY A 236 10.08 -10.93 0.67
CA GLY A 236 8.70 -11.34 0.55
C GLY A 236 7.84 -10.91 1.74
N ARG A 237 8.33 -11.05 2.97
CA ARG A 237 7.57 -10.65 4.17
C ARG A 237 7.47 -9.14 4.35
N GLN A 238 8.35 -8.38 3.73
CA GLN A 238 8.20 -6.92 3.54
C GLN A 238 6.91 -6.52 2.82
N GLN A 239 6.25 -7.44 2.10
CA GLN A 239 4.95 -7.18 1.49
C GLN A 239 3.85 -6.86 2.52
N PHE A 240 3.99 -7.33 3.77
CA PHE A 240 3.09 -6.97 4.86
C PHE A 240 3.16 -5.47 5.18
N ALA A 241 4.37 -4.93 5.41
CA ALA A 241 4.55 -3.49 5.63
C ALA A 241 4.16 -2.66 4.40
N ALA A 242 4.52 -3.13 3.20
CA ALA A 242 4.14 -2.50 1.93
C ALA A 242 2.62 -2.42 1.73
N ARG A 243 1.88 -3.49 2.06
CA ARG A 243 0.41 -3.50 2.01
C ARG A 243 -0.19 -2.44 2.93
N HIS A 244 0.33 -2.25 4.13
CA HIS A 244 -0.19 -1.22 5.03
C HIS A 244 0.20 0.20 4.61
N LEU A 245 1.38 0.38 4.00
CA LEU A 245 1.77 1.67 3.46
C LEU A 245 0.97 2.01 2.18
N TRP A 246 1.19 1.28 1.09
CA TRP A 246 0.59 1.61 -0.20
C TRP A 246 -0.87 1.19 -0.28
N GLY A 247 -1.20 -0.01 0.18
CA GLY A 247 -2.58 -0.50 0.19
C GLY A 247 -3.46 0.28 1.15
N GLY A 248 -2.96 0.61 2.35
CA GLY A 248 -3.68 1.46 3.32
C GLY A 248 -3.87 2.90 2.81
N ASN A 249 -2.88 3.50 2.15
CA ASN A 249 -3.05 4.81 1.53
C ASN A 249 -4.06 4.77 0.38
N LEU A 250 -4.02 3.73 -0.46
CA LEU A 250 -5.03 3.53 -1.49
C LEU A 250 -6.42 3.45 -0.83
N TRP A 251 -6.57 2.56 0.16
CA TRP A 251 -7.82 2.34 0.87
C TRP A 251 -8.45 3.60 1.49
N ASN A 252 -7.64 4.48 2.07
CA ASN A 252 -8.11 5.64 2.83
C ASN A 252 -8.00 6.98 2.08
N ARG A 253 -7.21 7.04 1.01
CA ARG A 253 -6.79 8.30 0.35
C ARG A 253 -6.70 8.21 -1.17
N ALA A 254 -7.04 7.08 -1.78
CA ALA A 254 -6.95 6.82 -3.23
C ALA A 254 -5.60 7.24 -3.86
N CYS A 255 -4.51 7.11 -3.08
CA CYS A 255 -3.16 7.45 -3.52
C CYS A 255 -2.19 6.39 -2.98
N THR A 256 -1.16 6.00 -3.75
CA THR A 256 -0.17 5.02 -3.28
C THR A 256 0.83 5.63 -2.31
N LEU A 257 1.35 6.82 -2.64
CA LEU A 257 2.30 7.58 -1.82
C LEU A 257 1.66 8.91 -1.44
N TYR A 258 1.22 8.98 -0.20
CA TYR A 258 0.74 10.20 0.41
C TYR A 258 1.90 11.13 0.78
N PHE A 259 1.73 12.43 0.57
CA PHE A 259 2.79 13.42 0.79
C PHE A 259 3.26 13.53 2.25
N ARG A 260 2.50 12.95 3.17
CA ARG A 260 2.83 12.84 4.59
C ARG A 260 3.63 11.58 4.95
N ASN A 261 3.74 10.60 4.04
CA ASN A 261 4.43 9.33 4.34
C ASN A 261 5.94 9.45 4.54
N PRO A 262 6.69 10.24 3.74
CA PRO A 262 8.13 10.26 3.87
C PRO A 262 8.60 10.83 5.21
N GLU A 263 9.62 10.22 5.81
CA GLU A 263 10.28 10.74 7.01
C GLU A 263 11.73 11.12 6.69
N PRO A 264 12.15 12.38 6.89
CA PRO A 264 13.52 12.81 6.55
C PRO A 264 14.63 11.95 7.18
N ILE A 265 14.40 11.41 8.38
CA ILE A 265 15.37 10.55 9.08
C ILE A 265 15.53 9.19 8.38
N ALA A 266 14.46 8.67 7.79
CA ALA A 266 14.45 7.42 7.03
C ALA A 266 14.97 7.59 5.59
N HIS A 267 15.01 8.82 5.07
CA HIS A 267 15.44 9.16 3.70
C HIS A 267 16.64 10.12 3.70
N ARG A 268 17.74 9.70 4.32
CA ARG A 268 18.95 10.53 4.44
C ARG A 268 19.59 10.83 3.07
N ASP A 269 19.42 9.93 2.11
CA ASP A 269 19.86 10.02 0.73
C ASP A 269 19.24 11.20 -0.03
N PHE A 270 18.06 11.68 0.41
CA PHE A 270 17.42 12.86 -0.19
C PHE A 270 18.05 14.18 0.28
N GLY A 271 18.92 14.13 1.29
CA GLY A 271 19.74 15.24 1.76
C GLY A 271 18.98 16.32 2.56
N PRO A 272 19.70 17.34 3.04
CA PRO A 272 19.15 18.35 3.97
C PRO A 272 18.06 19.23 3.34
N ARG A 273 18.05 19.40 2.02
CA ARG A 273 17.00 20.14 1.31
C ARG A 273 15.64 19.46 1.45
N PHE A 274 15.62 18.13 1.45
CA PHE A 274 14.40 17.37 1.67
C PHE A 274 13.84 17.55 3.08
N ALA A 275 14.71 17.54 4.10
CA ALA A 275 14.29 17.83 5.48
C ALA A 275 13.70 19.24 5.63
N LEU A 276 14.30 20.24 4.98
CA LEU A 276 13.78 21.61 4.94
C LEU A 276 12.42 21.66 4.25
N TYR A 277 12.30 21.05 3.07
CA TYR A 277 11.02 20.94 2.36
C TYR A 277 9.95 20.30 3.25
N PHE A 278 10.26 19.18 3.92
CA PHE A 278 9.29 18.47 4.74
C PHE A 278 8.85 19.26 5.99
N LYS A 279 9.75 20.08 6.55
CA LYS A 279 9.44 21.04 7.62
C LYS A 279 8.43 22.10 7.16
N HIS A 280 8.53 22.55 5.91
CA HIS A 280 7.67 23.57 5.31
C HIS A 280 6.64 23.00 4.32
N LYS A 281 6.34 21.69 4.39
CA LYS A 281 5.56 20.99 3.35
C LYS A 281 4.19 21.59 3.13
N GLU A 282 3.52 22.05 4.18
CA GLU A 282 2.19 22.65 4.09
C GLU A 282 2.21 23.92 3.22
N GLU A 283 3.13 24.83 3.53
CA GLU A 283 3.34 26.07 2.76
C GLU A 283 3.76 25.75 1.32
N MET A 284 4.68 24.80 1.13
CA MET A 284 5.17 24.41 -0.19
C MET A 284 4.07 23.79 -1.06
N PHE A 285 3.23 22.93 -0.49
CA PHE A 285 2.06 22.36 -1.17
C PHE A 285 1.10 23.47 -1.58
N ARG A 286 0.82 24.45 -0.69
CA ARG A 286 -0.07 25.57 -1.02
C ARG A 286 0.48 26.45 -2.14
N ARG A 287 1.77 26.77 -2.09
CA ARG A 287 2.43 27.61 -3.11
C ARG A 287 2.37 27.04 -4.52
N ILE A 288 2.26 25.72 -4.66
CA ILE A 288 2.13 25.05 -5.97
C ILE A 288 0.68 24.77 -6.37
N GLY A 289 -0.31 25.22 -5.60
CA GLY A 289 -1.72 25.00 -5.88
C GLY A 289 -2.30 23.70 -5.29
N ALA A 290 -1.59 22.96 -4.43
CA ALA A 290 -2.13 21.73 -3.84
C ALA A 290 -3.00 21.98 -2.59
N CYS A 291 -3.92 21.06 -2.26
CA CYS A 291 -4.91 21.20 -1.18
C CYS A 291 -4.62 20.25 -0.01
N PRO A 292 -3.52 20.41 0.74
CA PRO A 292 -3.12 19.43 1.77
C PRO A 292 -4.17 19.30 2.87
N ASP A 293 -4.76 18.11 3.01
CA ASP A 293 -5.84 17.78 3.95
C ASP A 293 -7.03 18.76 3.89
N MET A 294 -7.44 19.16 2.68
CA MET A 294 -8.63 20.01 2.44
C MET A 294 -9.50 19.40 1.35
N ASP A 295 -10.74 19.87 1.20
CA ASP A 295 -11.56 19.50 0.03
C ASP A 295 -10.94 20.10 -1.24
N GLY A 296 -11.13 19.46 -2.39
CA GLY A 296 -10.68 20.01 -3.67
C GLY A 296 -10.49 19.01 -4.79
N SER A 297 -9.84 19.44 -5.87
CA SER A 297 -9.52 18.60 -7.04
C SER A 297 -8.02 18.31 -7.18
N LEU A 298 -7.18 19.06 -6.46
CA LEU A 298 -5.72 19.05 -6.61
C LEU A 298 -5.04 18.10 -5.63
N SER A 299 -3.71 18.02 -5.70
CA SER A 299 -2.88 17.10 -4.90
C SER A 299 -3.04 17.35 -3.39
N GLY A 300 -2.89 16.31 -2.58
CA GLY A 300 -2.95 16.42 -1.11
C GLY A 300 -4.36 16.54 -0.52
N ARG A 301 -5.40 16.66 -1.35
CA ARG A 301 -6.80 16.76 -0.91
C ARG A 301 -7.26 15.55 -0.07
N LYS A 302 -8.28 15.79 0.75
CA LYS A 302 -9.14 14.73 1.27
C LYS A 302 -10.00 14.19 0.13
N VAL A 303 -9.95 12.88 -0.06
CA VAL A 303 -10.80 12.20 -1.06
C VAL A 303 -12.21 12.03 -0.49
N HIS A 304 -13.23 12.35 -1.29
CA HIS A 304 -14.62 12.21 -0.86
C HIS A 304 -14.96 10.73 -0.55
N PRO A 305 -15.75 10.44 0.51
CA PRO A 305 -16.17 9.07 0.83
C PRO A 305 -16.77 8.31 -0.36
N ASP A 306 -17.63 8.94 -1.16
CA ASP A 306 -18.22 8.31 -2.35
C ASP A 306 -17.16 7.87 -3.37
N THR A 307 -16.12 8.69 -3.58
CA THR A 307 -15.01 8.31 -4.47
C THR A 307 -14.22 7.15 -3.88
N LEU A 308 -14.00 7.12 -2.56
CA LEU A 308 -13.36 5.98 -1.92
C LEU A 308 -14.20 4.71 -2.08
N ASP A 309 -15.51 4.79 -1.87
CA ASP A 309 -16.44 3.68 -2.06
C ASP A 309 -16.38 3.12 -3.50
N GLU A 310 -16.42 3.97 -4.52
CA GLU A 310 -16.26 3.55 -5.92
C GLU A 310 -14.94 2.81 -6.16
N VAL A 311 -13.82 3.36 -5.67
CA VAL A 311 -12.51 2.76 -5.86
C VAL A 311 -12.40 1.43 -5.08
N ARG A 312 -12.96 1.35 -3.87
CA ARG A 312 -12.99 0.13 -3.05
C ARG A 312 -13.80 -0.98 -3.72
N LYS A 313 -14.91 -0.64 -4.39
CA LYS A 313 -15.68 -1.58 -5.23
C LYS A 313 -14.83 -2.16 -6.38
N LEU A 314 -13.99 -1.34 -7.02
CA LEU A 314 -13.07 -1.81 -8.06
C LEU A 314 -12.02 -2.79 -7.50
N TRP A 315 -11.44 -2.49 -6.34
CA TRP A 315 -10.47 -3.39 -5.70
C TRP A 315 -11.08 -4.69 -5.24
N GLN A 316 -12.28 -4.63 -4.65
CA GLN A 316 -13.05 -5.82 -4.32
C GLN A 316 -13.33 -6.65 -5.58
N ALA A 317 -13.73 -6.01 -6.68
CA ALA A 317 -13.96 -6.69 -7.96
C ALA A 317 -12.70 -7.35 -8.53
N GLY A 318 -11.54 -6.72 -8.36
CA GLY A 318 -10.24 -7.24 -8.79
C GLY A 318 -9.63 -8.32 -7.88
N GLY A 319 -10.31 -8.73 -6.81
CA GLY A 319 -9.81 -9.74 -5.87
C GLY A 319 -8.68 -9.24 -4.95
N VAL A 320 -8.47 -7.92 -4.86
CA VAL A 320 -7.39 -7.33 -4.03
C VAL A 320 -7.60 -7.64 -2.55
N LEU A 321 -8.85 -7.58 -2.07
CA LEU A 321 -9.17 -7.87 -0.67
C LEU A 321 -8.80 -9.31 -0.28
N TYR A 322 -8.98 -10.26 -1.19
CA TYR A 322 -8.57 -11.64 -0.97
C TYR A 322 -7.04 -11.74 -0.86
N LEU A 323 -6.30 -11.08 -1.75
CA LEU A 323 -4.84 -11.08 -1.72
C LEU A 323 -4.30 -10.44 -0.43
N TRP A 324 -4.86 -9.30 -0.02
CA TRP A 324 -4.47 -8.62 1.21
C TRP A 324 -4.75 -9.49 2.45
N GLU A 325 -5.89 -10.16 2.50
CA GLU A 325 -6.20 -11.11 3.58
C GLU A 325 -5.16 -12.23 3.67
N ARG A 326 -4.71 -12.81 2.54
CA ARG A 326 -3.67 -13.85 2.55
C ARG A 326 -2.34 -13.34 3.10
N ILE A 327 -1.98 -12.09 2.82
CA ILE A 327 -0.79 -11.44 3.39
C ILE A 327 -0.96 -11.23 4.91
N GLU A 328 -2.13 -10.76 5.36
CA GLU A 328 -2.47 -10.57 6.77
C GLU A 328 -2.42 -11.89 7.58
N GLU A 329 -3.04 -12.95 7.06
CA GLU A 329 -3.06 -14.27 7.70
C GLU A 329 -1.67 -14.90 7.80
N ALA A 330 -0.85 -14.75 6.75
CA ALA A 330 0.51 -15.25 6.77
C ALA A 330 1.39 -14.48 7.77
N ALA A 331 1.24 -13.15 7.84
CA ALA A 331 1.93 -12.31 8.81
C ALA A 331 1.52 -12.63 10.26
N ARG A 332 0.21 -12.84 10.52
CA ARG A 332 -0.27 -13.22 11.87
C ARG A 332 0.32 -14.56 12.33
N ARG A 333 0.26 -15.58 11.48
CA ARG A 333 0.84 -16.90 11.80
C ARG A 333 2.34 -16.79 12.09
N GLN A 334 3.09 -16.07 11.27
CA GLN A 334 4.53 -15.91 11.52
C GLN A 334 4.83 -15.08 12.78
N ALA A 335 4.01 -14.06 13.09
CA ALA A 335 4.14 -13.30 14.33
C ALA A 335 3.89 -14.18 15.57
N GLU A 336 2.88 -15.06 15.52
CA GLU A 336 2.58 -16.05 16.56
C GLU A 336 3.72 -17.05 16.74
N GLU A 337 4.27 -17.60 15.65
CA GLU A 337 5.42 -18.51 15.67
C GLU A 337 6.67 -17.87 16.28
N LEU A 338 6.85 -16.56 16.06
CA LEU A 338 7.94 -15.78 16.65
C LEU A 338 7.66 -15.31 18.08
N GLY A 339 6.44 -15.48 18.60
CA GLY A 339 6.03 -15.01 19.92
C GLY A 339 6.05 -13.50 20.05
N ILE A 340 5.80 -12.75 18.97
CA ILE A 340 5.77 -11.27 18.97
C ILE A 340 4.40 -10.75 18.53
N SER A 341 4.05 -9.55 18.98
CA SER A 341 2.82 -8.89 18.51
C SER A 341 2.89 -8.56 17.02
N LEU A 342 1.73 -8.47 16.36
CA LEU A 342 1.68 -8.11 14.94
C LEU A 342 2.28 -6.72 14.64
N ASP A 343 2.30 -5.79 15.61
CA ASP A 343 2.93 -4.47 15.43
C ASP A 343 4.45 -4.57 15.53
N SER A 344 4.95 -5.37 16.47
CA SER A 344 6.38 -5.70 16.52
C SER A 344 6.84 -6.40 15.24
N TYR A 345 6.01 -7.30 14.71
CA TYR A 345 6.24 -7.93 13.41
C TYR A 345 6.26 -6.89 12.28
N HIS A 346 5.30 -5.95 12.22
CA HIS A 346 5.28 -4.87 11.24
C HIS A 346 6.59 -4.04 11.26
N GLU A 347 7.06 -3.61 12.43
CA GLU A 347 8.30 -2.83 12.55
C GLU A 347 9.55 -3.66 12.17
N LYS A 348 9.56 -4.94 12.56
CA LYS A 348 10.62 -5.88 12.20
C LYS A 348 10.72 -6.02 10.68
N VAL A 349 9.63 -6.37 10.00
CA VAL A 349 9.68 -6.65 8.56
C VAL A 349 9.94 -5.40 7.73
N LYS A 350 9.50 -4.23 8.22
CA LYS A 350 9.75 -2.94 7.54
C LYS A 350 11.24 -2.61 7.37
N SER A 351 12.11 -3.12 8.25
CA SER A 351 13.52 -2.66 8.34
C SER A 351 14.57 -3.77 8.24
N GLU A 352 14.14 -5.04 8.15
CA GLU A 352 15.07 -6.18 8.11
C GLU A 352 15.72 -6.42 6.73
N GLY A 353 16.87 -7.09 6.77
CA GLY A 353 17.73 -7.31 5.59
C GLY A 353 18.44 -6.05 5.17
#